data_AF-A0A8T5TCL9-F1
#
_entry.id   AF-A0A8T5TCL9-F1
#
_cell.length_a   1.000
_cell.length_b   1.000
_cell.length_c   1.000
_cell.angle_alpha   90.00
_cell.angle_beta   90.00
_cell.angle_gamma   90.00
#
_symmetry.space_group_name_H-M   'P 1'
#
loop_
_entity.id
_entity.type
_entity.pdbx_description
1 polymer ?
#
loop_
_entity_poly.entity_id
_entity_poly.type
_entity_poly.pdbx_seq_one_letter_code
_entity_poly.pdbx_strand_id
1 'polypeptide(L)'
;MNEDLDEKFDDFLQQNNEFYEDCDNEFEPMDELCEEENALSIFEPRDEISKTNMNTFEPWEYECKKNNSDKKHHQSSSIERFINKFKIITNIYHGKYKGMCAYCNLDNKFLHTIDFHHSDPSIKEITWKNRRNKDWKETMELFEKEKVIPMCGNCHSREQADLFNSYREIIIKKNLFEKSAYQIDKLIHDKIKDHEAQYNRNIKFRIVEWLKKRSVIEQLYDGKCVGCNKITVENNLPALQFHHRSERKEVENKFKWHKIKKYDIKTISKELIKEDCVCLCANCHKTVHFKNFKLSDISILGNDYKREVDNYKYGIQQNIQKFELKLTAVNNPLGKGYGYGEAWKKYLLHISKLSTEGKRIKTLNIAKSVGVNSRNVRKNILILLNKGFIRIDGENNNRTIYLTKKGREESNKM
;
A
#
# COMPACT_ATOMS: atom_id res chain seq x y z
N MET A 1 -0.80 -12.18 -34.77
CA MET A 1 -2.11 -12.28 -34.08
C MET A 1 -2.01 -12.71 -32.60
N ASN A 2 -0.81 -12.82 -32.00
CA ASN A 2 -0.61 -13.21 -30.60
C ASN A 2 0.20 -12.19 -29.78
N GLU A 3 0.45 -10.99 -30.32
CA GLU A 3 1.17 -9.91 -29.60
C GLU A 3 0.19 -9.01 -28.82
N ASP A 4 -1.08 -8.88 -29.25
CA ASP A 4 -2.12 -8.08 -28.57
C ASP A 4 -2.64 -8.66 -27.23
N LEU A 5 -2.30 -9.90 -26.90
CA LEU A 5 -2.73 -10.54 -25.65
C LEU A 5 -1.71 -10.41 -24.51
N ASP A 6 -0.43 -10.22 -24.84
CA ASP A 6 0.64 -10.05 -23.85
C ASP A 6 0.61 -8.62 -23.28
N GLU A 7 0.23 -7.61 -24.08
CA GLU A 7 0.08 -6.21 -23.62
C GLU A 7 -1.13 -6.03 -22.67
N LYS A 8 -2.26 -6.69 -22.96
CA LYS A 8 -3.47 -6.61 -22.11
C LYS A 8 -3.34 -7.32 -20.76
N PHE A 9 -2.43 -8.29 -20.63
CA PHE A 9 -2.24 -9.03 -19.37
C PHE A 9 -1.30 -8.30 -18.41
N ASP A 10 -0.28 -7.62 -18.93
CA ASP A 10 0.59 -6.76 -18.14
C ASP A 10 -0.15 -5.46 -17.71
N ASP A 11 -1.02 -4.90 -18.56
CA ASP A 11 -1.94 -3.81 -18.18
C ASP A 11 -2.91 -4.22 -17.05
N PHE A 12 -3.44 -5.44 -17.06
CA PHE A 12 -4.32 -5.95 -16.00
C PHE A 12 -3.59 -6.15 -14.65
N LEU A 13 -2.29 -6.49 -14.70
CA LEU A 13 -1.45 -6.62 -13.50
C LEU A 13 -0.89 -5.27 -13.01
N GLN A 14 -0.73 -4.29 -13.89
CA GLN A 14 -0.41 -2.90 -13.55
C GLN A 14 -1.62 -2.18 -12.94
N GLN A 15 -2.82 -2.30 -13.51
CA GLN A 15 -4.03 -1.68 -12.94
C GLN A 15 -4.35 -2.15 -11.50
N ASN A 16 -3.99 -3.39 -11.14
CA ASN A 16 -4.16 -3.93 -9.79
C ASN A 16 -3.02 -3.58 -8.81
N ASN A 17 -1.85 -3.11 -9.30
CA ASN A 17 -0.71 -2.68 -8.48
C ASN A 17 -0.58 -1.15 -8.39
N GLU A 18 -0.97 -0.40 -9.42
CA GLU A 18 -0.99 1.07 -9.44
C GLU A 18 -1.98 1.64 -8.41
N PHE A 19 -3.02 0.88 -8.07
CA PHE A 19 -3.99 1.28 -7.04
C PHE A 19 -3.38 1.42 -5.63
N TYR A 20 -2.21 0.82 -5.37
CA TYR A 20 -1.45 1.00 -4.13
C TYR A 20 -0.45 2.16 -4.19
N GLU A 21 -0.14 2.70 -5.37
CA GLU A 21 0.88 3.75 -5.57
C GLU A 21 0.27 5.14 -5.79
N ASP A 22 -1.02 5.24 -6.09
CA ASP A 22 -1.69 6.51 -6.39
C ASP A 22 -1.88 7.43 -5.17
N CYS A 23 -1.72 6.94 -3.94
CA CYS A 23 -1.77 7.80 -2.74
C CYS A 23 -0.41 8.42 -2.37
N ASP A 24 0.71 7.84 -2.81
CA ASP A 24 2.05 8.24 -2.36
C ASP A 24 2.79 9.12 -3.40
N ASN A 25 2.24 9.30 -4.61
CA ASN A 25 2.83 10.14 -5.67
C ASN A 25 2.17 11.53 -5.82
N GLU A 26 1.31 11.96 -4.89
CA GLU A 26 0.65 13.29 -4.98
C GLU A 26 1.52 14.47 -4.51
N PHE A 27 2.72 14.23 -3.97
CA PHE A 27 3.63 15.28 -3.52
C PHE A 27 4.97 15.18 -4.24
N GLU A 28 5.17 16.01 -5.25
CA GLU A 28 6.50 16.25 -5.80
C GLU A 28 7.35 16.98 -4.73
N PRO A 29 8.56 16.49 -4.41
CA PRO A 29 9.49 17.24 -3.58
C PRO A 29 9.89 18.50 -4.35
N MET A 30 9.63 19.66 -3.76
CA MET A 30 10.16 20.93 -4.22
C MET A 30 11.41 21.17 -3.38
N ASP A 31 12.55 21.41 -4.02
CA ASP A 31 13.79 21.79 -3.34
C ASP A 31 13.53 23.06 -2.52
N GLU A 32 13.73 23.01 -1.21
CA GLU A 32 13.55 24.15 -0.31
C GLU A 32 14.85 24.43 0.45
N LEU A 33 15.51 25.51 0.04
CA LEU A 33 16.46 26.26 0.87
C LEU A 33 15.67 27.37 1.56
N CYS A 34 15.48 27.26 2.88
CA CYS A 34 15.30 28.40 3.77
C CYS A 34 15.46 27.91 5.22
N GLU A 35 16.64 28.15 5.78
CA GLU A 35 16.85 28.14 7.23
C GLU A 35 16.23 29.42 7.80
N GLU A 36 15.15 29.30 8.57
CA GLU A 36 14.70 30.37 9.46
C GLU A 36 14.64 29.81 10.89
N GLU A 37 15.37 30.48 11.79
CA GLU A 37 15.45 30.20 13.22
C GLU A 37 14.10 30.47 13.90
N ASN A 38 13.52 29.43 14.52
CA ASN A 38 12.30 29.57 15.30
C ASN A 38 12.63 29.86 16.78
N ALA A 39 12.36 31.09 17.22
CA ALA A 39 12.26 31.45 18.62
C ALA A 39 10.89 30.98 19.19
N LEU A 40 10.92 30.00 20.10
CA LEU A 40 9.77 29.50 20.84
C LEU A 40 9.36 30.50 21.94
N SER A 41 8.16 31.08 21.82
CA SER A 41 7.47 31.73 22.95
C SER A 41 6.46 30.76 23.55
N ILE A 42 6.52 30.61 24.87
CA ILE A 42 5.68 29.72 25.67
C ILE A 42 4.31 30.41 25.84
N PHE A 43 3.24 29.80 25.33
CA PHE A 43 1.86 30.20 25.62
C PHE A 43 1.19 29.11 26.45
N GLU A 44 0.66 29.49 27.62
CA GLU A 44 -0.16 28.63 28.48
C GLU A 44 -1.60 28.53 27.95
N PRO A 45 -2.28 27.38 28.14
CA PRO A 45 -3.63 27.18 27.63
C PRO A 45 -4.69 27.83 28.55
N ARG A 46 -5.64 28.56 27.96
CA ARG A 46 -6.90 28.93 28.61
C ARG A 46 -7.99 27.94 28.19
N ASP A 47 -8.57 27.27 29.17
CA ASP A 47 -9.77 26.45 29.03
C ASP A 47 -11.02 27.35 29.06
N GLU A 48 -11.78 27.37 27.97
CA GLU A 48 -13.23 27.65 28.00
C GLU A 48 -13.87 27.24 26.66
N ILE A 49 -14.53 26.08 26.65
CA ILE A 49 -15.28 25.57 25.49
C ILE A 49 -16.71 26.12 25.59
N SER A 50 -17.02 27.16 24.79
CA SER A 50 -18.39 27.57 24.51
C SER A 50 -18.93 26.83 23.28
N LYS A 51 -20.18 26.37 23.38
CA LYS A 51 -20.90 25.70 22.29
C LYS A 51 -21.31 26.73 21.24
N THR A 52 -20.63 26.77 20.09
CA THR A 52 -21.03 27.60 18.96
C THR A 52 -21.84 26.80 17.93
N ASN A 53 -23.00 27.34 17.57
CA ASN A 53 -23.87 26.88 16.50
C ASN A 53 -23.14 26.95 15.15
N MET A 54 -23.13 25.85 14.39
CA MET A 54 -22.70 25.86 12.98
C MET A 54 -23.78 26.55 12.13
N ASN A 55 -23.60 27.85 11.87
CA ASN A 55 -24.39 28.58 10.89
C ASN A 55 -24.06 28.11 9.46
N THR A 56 -25.09 28.11 8.63
CA THR A 56 -25.08 27.85 7.19
C THR A 56 -24.10 28.79 6.49
N PHE A 57 -23.08 28.22 5.83
CA PHE A 57 -22.13 28.94 4.99
C PHE A 57 -22.83 29.45 3.72
N GLU A 58 -22.86 30.78 3.51
CA GLU A 58 -23.23 31.35 2.21
C GLU A 58 -22.03 31.32 1.24
N PRO A 59 -22.24 31.14 -0.08
CA PRO A 59 -21.16 31.04 -1.05
C PRO A 59 -20.57 32.43 -1.37
N TRP A 60 -19.29 32.66 -1.04
CA TRP A 60 -18.56 33.86 -1.46
C TRP A 60 -17.82 33.59 -2.78
N GLU A 61 -18.06 34.41 -3.80
CA GLU A 61 -17.30 34.42 -5.05
C GLU A 61 -16.03 35.28 -4.89
N TYR A 62 -14.85 34.68 -5.06
CA TYR A 62 -13.56 35.35 -4.96
C TYR A 62 -12.92 35.41 -6.35
N GLU A 63 -12.78 36.61 -6.92
CA GLU A 63 -12.04 36.84 -8.17
C GLU A 63 -10.54 37.03 -7.89
N CYS A 64 -9.71 36.11 -8.41
CA CYS A 64 -8.26 36.18 -8.26
C CYS A 64 -7.62 36.96 -9.43
N LYS A 65 -7.04 38.15 -9.14
CA LYS A 65 -6.31 38.97 -10.12
C LYS A 65 -4.92 38.37 -10.41
N LYS A 66 -4.63 38.07 -11.68
CA LYS A 66 -3.35 37.51 -12.15
C LYS A 66 -2.29 38.60 -12.32
N ASN A 67 -1.18 38.52 -11.57
CA ASN A 67 0.05 39.28 -11.83
C ASN A 67 1.23 38.32 -12.02
N ASN A 68 2.03 38.57 -13.07
CA ASN A 68 3.13 37.73 -13.56
C ASN A 68 4.34 37.65 -12.60
N SER A 69 4.69 36.42 -12.18
CA SER A 69 6.08 35.95 -12.02
C SER A 69 6.10 34.41 -11.98
N ASP A 70 6.93 33.78 -12.81
CA ASP A 70 6.79 32.35 -13.17
C ASP A 70 6.98 31.34 -12.02
N LYS A 71 7.60 31.74 -10.89
CA LYS A 71 7.65 30.91 -9.67
C LYS A 71 6.40 31.04 -8.78
N LYS A 72 5.62 32.13 -8.88
CA LYS A 72 4.31 32.26 -8.20
C LYS A 72 3.25 31.33 -8.83
N HIS A 73 3.41 30.94 -10.09
CA HIS A 73 2.40 30.14 -10.80
C HIS A 73 2.20 28.73 -10.22
N HIS A 74 3.27 28.06 -9.75
CA HIS A 74 3.14 26.68 -9.25
C HIS A 74 2.45 26.59 -7.89
N GLN A 75 2.80 27.46 -6.92
CA GLN A 75 2.19 27.45 -5.59
C GLN A 75 0.69 27.79 -5.65
N SER A 76 0.31 28.75 -6.51
CA SER A 76 -1.10 29.09 -6.77
C SER A 76 -1.92 27.88 -7.22
N SER A 77 -1.34 26.98 -8.03
CA SER A 77 -2.08 25.83 -8.58
C SER A 77 -2.38 24.75 -7.54
N SER A 78 -1.49 24.52 -6.56
CA SER A 78 -1.72 23.52 -5.51
C SER A 78 -2.78 23.96 -4.51
N ILE A 79 -2.78 25.25 -4.17
CA ILE A 79 -3.81 25.86 -3.31
C ILE A 79 -5.17 25.80 -3.99
N GLU A 80 -5.25 26.18 -5.26
CA GLU A 80 -6.49 26.12 -6.04
C GLU A 80 -7.05 24.69 -6.14
N ARG A 81 -6.19 23.69 -6.41
CA ARG A 81 -6.60 22.27 -6.40
C ARG A 81 -7.16 21.85 -5.05
N PHE A 82 -6.54 22.28 -3.95
CA PHE A 82 -7.01 21.97 -2.61
C PHE A 82 -8.35 22.65 -2.29
N ILE A 83 -8.53 23.92 -2.69
CA ILE A 83 -9.80 24.64 -2.58
C ILE A 83 -10.90 23.94 -3.40
N ASN A 84 -10.61 23.52 -4.63
CA ASN A 84 -11.56 22.79 -5.46
C ASN A 84 -11.95 21.45 -4.84
N LYS A 85 -10.96 20.70 -4.34
CA LYS A 85 -11.19 19.44 -3.60
C LYS A 85 -12.12 19.68 -2.40
N PHE A 86 -11.86 20.74 -1.63
CA PHE A 86 -12.69 21.14 -0.49
C PHE A 86 -14.13 21.46 -0.90
N LYS A 87 -14.32 22.30 -1.93
CA LYS A 87 -15.65 22.69 -2.42
C LYS A 87 -16.44 21.46 -2.85
N ILE A 88 -15.83 20.52 -3.57
CA ILE A 88 -16.50 19.28 -3.97
C ILE A 88 -16.87 18.45 -2.74
N ILE A 89 -15.91 18.16 -1.85
CA ILE A 89 -16.14 17.30 -0.66
C ILE A 89 -17.24 17.87 0.26
N THR A 90 -17.35 19.20 0.37
CA THR A 90 -18.37 19.85 1.20
C THR A 90 -19.75 19.94 0.55
N ASN A 91 -19.82 19.99 -0.78
CA ASN A 91 -21.08 20.20 -1.51
C ASN A 91 -21.64 18.96 -2.21
N ILE A 92 -20.85 17.90 -2.39
CA ILE A 92 -21.28 16.68 -3.08
C ILE A 92 -22.56 16.08 -2.46
N TYR A 93 -23.50 15.74 -3.32
CA TYR A 93 -24.89 15.35 -3.02
C TYR A 93 -25.61 16.37 -2.15
N HIS A 94 -25.59 17.64 -2.57
CA HIS A 94 -26.20 18.75 -1.83
C HIS A 94 -25.73 18.83 -0.37
N GLY A 95 -24.44 18.58 -0.15
CA GLY A 95 -23.81 18.63 1.17
C GLY A 95 -24.18 17.48 2.10
N LYS A 96 -24.66 16.33 1.58
CA LYS A 96 -24.98 15.13 2.36
C LYS A 96 -23.91 14.75 3.38
N TYR A 97 -22.64 14.87 3.00
CA TYR A 97 -21.50 14.47 3.83
C TYR A 97 -20.93 15.62 4.68
N LYS A 98 -21.28 16.88 4.41
CA LYS A 98 -20.78 18.08 5.12
C LYS A 98 -19.25 18.10 5.29
N GLY A 99 -18.53 17.58 4.31
CA GLY A 99 -17.09 17.47 4.32
C GLY A 99 -16.49 16.33 5.17
N MET A 100 -17.32 15.42 5.67
CA MET A 100 -16.89 14.28 6.49
C MET A 100 -16.67 13.02 5.65
N CYS A 101 -15.90 12.08 6.20
CA CYS A 101 -15.80 10.74 5.62
C CYS A 101 -17.14 10.01 5.67
N ALA A 102 -17.58 9.47 4.53
CA ALA A 102 -18.83 8.74 4.38
C ALA A 102 -18.99 7.51 5.29
N TYR A 103 -17.90 6.95 5.82
CA TYR A 103 -17.90 5.66 6.54
C TYR A 103 -17.70 5.81 8.04
N CYS A 104 -16.79 6.69 8.46
CA CYS A 104 -16.47 6.87 9.88
C CYS A 104 -16.82 8.24 10.44
N ASN A 105 -17.41 9.12 9.62
CA ASN A 105 -17.74 10.50 9.98
C ASN A 105 -16.53 11.28 10.52
N LEU A 106 -15.31 10.94 10.07
CA LEU A 106 -14.13 11.74 10.39
C LEU A 106 -14.40 13.17 9.92
N ASP A 107 -14.24 14.10 10.86
CA ASP A 107 -14.60 15.50 10.72
C ASP A 107 -13.87 16.17 9.55
N ASN A 108 -14.50 17.20 8.99
CA ASN A 108 -13.93 18.05 7.94
C ASN A 108 -12.63 18.75 8.40
N LYS A 109 -12.34 18.78 9.69
CA LYS A 109 -11.04 19.23 10.25
C LYS A 109 -9.84 18.45 9.69
N PHE A 110 -10.09 17.28 9.09
CA PHE A 110 -9.09 16.44 8.45
C PHE A 110 -9.28 16.33 6.94
N LEU A 111 -9.78 17.38 6.28
CA LEU A 111 -10.04 17.42 4.83
C LEU A 111 -8.83 17.02 3.98
N HIS A 112 -7.60 17.37 4.39
CA HIS A 112 -6.38 16.93 3.69
C HIS A 112 -6.18 15.41 3.70
N THR A 113 -6.89 14.69 4.57
CA THR A 113 -6.87 13.22 4.63
C THR A 113 -8.02 12.56 3.86
N ILE A 114 -9.02 13.33 3.42
CA ILE A 114 -10.19 12.85 2.68
C ILE A 114 -9.87 12.78 1.19
N ASP A 115 -10.20 11.66 0.54
CA ASP A 115 -10.11 11.44 -0.91
C ASP A 115 -11.46 11.07 -1.51
N PHE A 116 -11.48 11.04 -2.85
CA PHE A 116 -12.62 10.63 -3.64
C PHE A 116 -12.58 9.13 -3.91
N HIS A 117 -13.65 8.42 -3.58
CA HIS A 117 -13.79 6.98 -3.77
C HIS A 117 -14.99 6.66 -4.65
N HIS A 118 -14.78 5.95 -5.74
CA HIS A 118 -15.86 5.38 -6.55
C HIS A 118 -16.50 4.21 -5.80
N SER A 119 -17.71 4.41 -5.27
CA SER A 119 -18.44 3.32 -4.59
C SER A 119 -18.85 2.18 -5.54
N ASP A 120 -18.86 2.46 -6.84
CA ASP A 120 -19.12 1.51 -7.92
C ASP A 120 -18.00 1.62 -8.96
N PRO A 121 -16.97 0.75 -8.90
CA PRO A 121 -15.86 0.79 -9.84
C PRO A 121 -16.24 0.55 -11.30
N SER A 122 -17.42 -0.03 -11.57
CA SER A 122 -17.84 -0.39 -12.94
C SER A 122 -18.26 0.80 -13.80
N ILE A 123 -18.58 1.93 -13.16
CA ILE A 123 -19.01 3.17 -13.81
C ILE A 123 -17.95 4.28 -13.74
N LYS A 124 -16.73 3.96 -13.30
CA LYS A 124 -15.62 4.92 -13.19
C LYS A 124 -15.09 5.26 -14.58
N GLU A 125 -15.26 6.50 -15.01
CA GLU A 125 -14.68 7.02 -16.25
C GLU A 125 -13.59 8.06 -15.97
N ILE A 126 -13.71 8.81 -14.87
CA ILE A 126 -12.77 9.88 -14.51
C ILE A 126 -12.06 9.65 -13.17
N THR A 127 -10.96 10.36 -12.98
CA THR A 127 -10.23 10.41 -11.71
C THR A 127 -10.05 11.85 -11.26
N TRP A 128 -9.83 12.06 -9.96
CA TRP A 128 -9.48 13.37 -9.43
C TRP A 128 -8.24 13.96 -10.12
N LYS A 129 -7.23 13.15 -10.38
CA LYS A 129 -6.01 13.57 -11.10
C LYS A 129 -6.32 14.23 -12.45
N ASN A 130 -7.30 13.68 -13.18
CA ASN A 130 -7.71 14.19 -14.49
C ASN A 130 -8.59 15.45 -14.39
N ARG A 131 -9.19 15.70 -13.23
CA ARG A 131 -10.20 16.76 -13.02
C ARG A 131 -9.74 17.87 -12.07
N ARG A 132 -8.61 17.74 -11.37
CA ARG A 132 -8.17 18.67 -10.31
C ARG A 132 -7.97 20.13 -10.73
N ASN A 133 -7.80 20.39 -12.04
CA ASN A 133 -7.66 21.72 -12.62
C ASN A 133 -8.90 22.16 -13.43
N LYS A 134 -10.03 21.45 -13.30
CA LYS A 134 -11.30 21.77 -13.97
C LYS A 134 -12.23 22.52 -13.03
N ASP A 135 -13.32 23.05 -13.58
CA ASP A 135 -14.37 23.65 -12.77
C ASP A 135 -14.88 22.64 -11.73
N TRP A 136 -15.02 23.10 -10.49
CA TRP A 136 -15.35 22.23 -9.37
C TRP A 136 -16.81 21.80 -9.39
N LYS A 137 -17.74 22.63 -9.92
CA LYS A 137 -19.17 22.29 -10.03
C LYS A 137 -19.36 21.21 -11.09
N GLU A 138 -18.77 21.39 -12.27
CA GLU A 138 -18.81 20.38 -13.34
C GLU A 138 -18.19 19.05 -12.86
N THR A 139 -17.06 19.12 -12.14
CA THR A 139 -16.40 17.93 -11.58
C THR A 139 -17.26 17.25 -10.51
N MET A 140 -17.92 18.01 -9.65
CA MET A 140 -18.84 17.49 -8.64
C MET A 140 -20.02 16.76 -9.29
N GLU A 141 -20.67 17.34 -10.30
CA GLU A 141 -21.79 16.70 -11.01
C GLU A 141 -21.38 15.37 -11.66
N LEU A 142 -20.18 15.30 -12.24
CA LEU A 142 -19.65 14.05 -12.78
C LEU A 142 -19.37 13.02 -11.68
N PHE A 143 -18.77 13.46 -10.57
CA PHE A 143 -18.53 12.60 -9.40
C PHE A 143 -19.84 12.05 -8.83
N GLU A 144 -20.90 12.85 -8.77
CA GLU A 144 -22.21 12.39 -8.33
C GLU A 144 -22.79 11.31 -9.25
N LYS A 145 -22.67 11.50 -10.57
CA LYS A 145 -23.07 10.51 -11.60
C LYS A 145 -22.29 9.19 -11.48
N GLU A 146 -20.99 9.27 -11.21
CA GLU A 146 -20.11 8.10 -11.00
C GLU A 146 -20.16 7.53 -9.57
N LYS A 147 -21.13 7.96 -8.74
CA LYS A 147 -21.31 7.51 -7.36
C LYS A 147 -20.05 7.66 -6.49
N VAL A 148 -19.31 8.76 -6.67
CA VAL A 148 -18.11 9.08 -5.90
C VAL A 148 -18.50 9.58 -4.52
N ILE A 149 -17.85 9.07 -3.48
CA ILE A 149 -18.06 9.46 -2.08
C ILE A 149 -16.75 9.94 -1.43
N PRO A 150 -16.82 10.88 -0.46
CA PRO A 150 -15.65 11.30 0.30
C PRO A 150 -15.24 10.24 1.34
N MET A 151 -13.97 9.82 1.34
CA MET A 151 -13.45 8.84 2.30
C MET A 151 -12.11 9.28 2.89
N CYS A 152 -11.93 9.15 4.21
CA CYS A 152 -10.61 9.37 4.81
C CYS A 152 -9.62 8.28 4.36
N GLY A 153 -8.33 8.59 4.33
CA GLY A 153 -7.26 7.67 3.96
C GLY A 153 -7.35 6.31 4.65
N ASN A 154 -7.65 6.28 5.96
CA ASN A 154 -7.81 5.02 6.69
C ASN A 154 -8.95 4.14 6.17
N CYS A 155 -10.11 4.73 5.86
CA CYS A 155 -11.24 3.98 5.30
C CYS A 155 -10.95 3.61 3.84
N HIS A 156 -10.35 4.52 3.07
CA HIS A 156 -9.98 4.27 1.69
C HIS A 156 -9.04 3.06 1.56
N SER A 157 -7.94 3.02 2.34
CA SER A 157 -7.02 1.89 2.35
C SER A 157 -7.68 0.58 2.75
N ARG A 158 -8.71 0.61 3.60
CA ARG A 158 -9.46 -0.58 4.01
C ARG A 158 -10.34 -1.10 2.89
N GLU A 159 -11.09 -0.22 2.23
CA GLU A 159 -11.98 -0.62 1.13
C GLU A 159 -11.20 -1.12 -0.08
N GLN A 160 -10.08 -0.48 -0.44
CA GLN A 160 -9.25 -0.90 -1.57
C GLN A 160 -8.48 -2.22 -1.34
N ALA A 161 -8.51 -2.77 -0.13
CA ALA A 161 -7.75 -3.96 0.24
C ALA A 161 -8.55 -5.26 0.05
N ASP A 162 -9.17 -5.46 -1.12
CA ASP A 162 -10.07 -6.60 -1.43
C ASP A 162 -9.53 -7.96 -1.00
N LEU A 163 -8.25 -8.22 -1.30
CA LEU A 163 -7.62 -9.47 -0.91
C LEU A 163 -7.49 -9.58 0.62
N PHE A 164 -7.08 -8.50 1.29
CA PHE A 164 -7.04 -8.52 2.76
C PHE A 164 -8.44 -8.77 3.31
N ASN A 165 -9.48 -8.14 2.78
CA ASN A 165 -10.86 -8.30 3.22
C ASN A 165 -11.35 -9.75 3.03
N SER A 166 -11.12 -10.33 1.85
CA SER A 166 -11.45 -11.73 1.54
C SER A 166 -10.76 -12.74 2.46
N TYR A 167 -9.57 -12.42 2.96
CA TYR A 167 -8.76 -13.30 3.82
C TYR A 167 -8.54 -12.71 5.22
N ARG A 168 -9.40 -11.79 5.66
CA ARG A 168 -9.18 -11.02 6.90
C ARG A 168 -9.05 -11.94 8.10
N GLU A 169 -9.98 -12.90 8.22
CA GLU A 169 -10.05 -13.84 9.34
C GLU A 169 -8.74 -14.59 9.60
N ILE A 170 -8.05 -15.02 8.55
CA ILE A 170 -6.76 -15.71 8.70
C ILE A 170 -5.63 -14.71 8.94
N ILE A 171 -5.63 -13.56 8.27
CA ILE A 171 -4.56 -12.56 8.38
C ILE A 171 -4.51 -11.94 9.78
N ILE A 172 -5.66 -11.65 10.40
CA ILE A 172 -5.75 -11.04 11.75
C ILE A 172 -5.95 -12.07 12.86
N LYS A 173 -5.88 -13.37 12.56
CA LYS A 173 -6.11 -14.43 13.55
C LYS A 173 -5.20 -14.22 14.77
N LYS A 174 -5.80 -14.17 15.96
CA LYS A 174 -5.04 -14.09 17.22
C LYS A 174 -4.13 -15.31 17.34
N ASN A 175 -2.95 -15.11 17.93
CA ASN A 175 -1.97 -16.16 18.20
C ASN A 175 -1.52 -16.92 16.94
N LEU A 176 -1.67 -16.31 15.76
CA LEU A 176 -1.25 -16.95 14.50
C LEU A 176 0.26 -17.23 14.51
N PHE A 177 1.06 -16.30 15.04
CA PHE A 177 2.52 -16.41 15.08
C PHE A 177 3.07 -17.28 16.22
N GLU A 178 2.21 -17.81 17.09
CA GLU A 178 2.57 -18.90 18.02
C GLU A 178 2.61 -20.26 17.30
N LYS A 179 2.04 -20.35 16.10
CA LYS A 179 2.04 -21.57 15.28
C LYS A 179 3.36 -21.72 14.53
N SER A 180 3.71 -22.96 14.20
CA SER A 180 4.85 -23.21 13.33
C SER A 180 4.60 -22.71 11.90
N ALA A 181 5.67 -22.40 11.18
CA ALA A 181 5.58 -21.98 9.78
C ALA A 181 4.75 -22.94 8.91
N TYR A 182 4.88 -24.25 9.14
CA TYR A 182 4.11 -25.28 8.45
C TYR A 182 2.61 -25.21 8.79
N GLN A 183 2.26 -25.00 10.06
CA GLN A 183 0.86 -24.87 10.47
C GLN A 183 0.22 -23.61 9.88
N ILE A 184 0.95 -22.49 9.83
CA ILE A 184 0.49 -21.27 9.15
C ILE A 184 0.30 -21.54 7.65
N ASP A 185 1.25 -22.23 7.01
CA ASP A 185 1.16 -22.58 5.59
C ASP A 185 -0.10 -23.40 5.29
N LYS A 186 -0.31 -24.43 6.10
CA LYS A 186 -1.44 -25.34 5.98
C LYS A 186 -2.75 -24.59 6.15
N LEU A 187 -2.85 -23.68 7.12
CA LEU A 187 -4.03 -22.83 7.31
C LEU A 187 -4.32 -21.96 6.08
N ILE A 188 -3.29 -21.35 5.48
CA ILE A 188 -3.46 -20.56 4.25
C ILE A 188 -3.92 -21.47 3.12
N HIS A 189 -3.25 -22.61 2.94
CA HIS A 189 -3.58 -23.58 1.90
C HIS A 189 -5.03 -24.09 2.02
N ASP A 190 -5.45 -24.45 3.23
CA ASP A 190 -6.81 -24.92 3.50
C ASP A 190 -7.87 -23.85 3.24
N LYS A 191 -7.56 -22.55 3.44
CA LYS A 191 -8.51 -21.46 3.15
C LYS A 191 -8.58 -21.13 1.65
N ILE A 192 -7.51 -21.33 0.88
CA ILE A 192 -7.48 -21.00 -0.56
C ILE A 192 -7.91 -22.14 -1.46
N LYS A 193 -7.82 -23.40 -1.02
CA LYS A 193 -8.12 -24.57 -1.86
C LYS A 193 -9.58 -24.62 -2.30
N ASP A 194 -10.51 -24.11 -1.49
CA ASP A 194 -11.94 -24.13 -1.83
C ASP A 194 -12.31 -23.13 -2.95
N HIS A 195 -11.39 -22.22 -3.30
CA HIS A 195 -11.51 -21.30 -4.43
C HIS A 195 -10.82 -21.84 -5.72
N GLU A 196 -10.73 -23.16 -5.83
CA GLU A 196 -9.87 -23.94 -6.75
C GLU A 196 -10.05 -23.64 -8.25
N ALA A 197 -11.24 -23.22 -8.68
CA ALA A 197 -11.53 -22.94 -10.10
C ALA A 197 -10.63 -21.83 -10.69
N GLN A 198 -10.06 -20.97 -9.84
CA GLN A 198 -9.05 -19.98 -10.22
C GLN A 198 -7.94 -19.95 -9.16
N TYR A 199 -7.26 -21.09 -8.91
CA TYR A 199 -6.08 -21.13 -8.03
C TYR A 199 -4.96 -20.21 -8.57
N ASN A 200 -5.09 -18.92 -8.26
CA ASN A 200 -4.12 -17.92 -8.59
C ASN A 200 -3.03 -18.04 -7.54
N ARG A 201 -1.90 -18.65 -7.93
CA ARG A 201 -0.71 -18.84 -7.08
C ARG A 201 -0.27 -17.54 -6.39
N ASN A 202 -0.68 -16.39 -6.93
CA ASN A 202 -0.40 -15.09 -6.36
C ASN A 202 -1.21 -14.80 -5.08
N ILE A 203 -2.37 -15.42 -4.85
CA ILE A 203 -3.21 -15.20 -3.65
C ILE A 203 -2.43 -15.60 -2.40
N LYS A 204 -1.90 -16.84 -2.34
CA LYS A 204 -1.08 -17.32 -1.21
C LYS A 204 0.07 -16.37 -0.92
N PHE A 205 0.77 -15.94 -1.97
CA PHE A 205 1.89 -15.01 -1.84
C PHE A 205 1.46 -13.65 -1.27
N ARG A 206 0.37 -13.07 -1.77
CA ARG A 206 -0.14 -11.79 -1.26
C ARG A 206 -0.68 -11.90 0.18
N ILE A 207 -1.28 -13.03 0.57
CA ILE A 207 -1.63 -13.29 1.98
C ILE A 207 -0.35 -13.32 2.84
N VAL A 208 0.70 -14.01 2.38
CA VAL A 208 2.00 -14.02 3.05
C VAL A 208 2.61 -12.61 3.14
N GLU A 209 2.47 -11.75 2.12
CA GLU A 209 2.91 -10.34 2.21
C GLU A 209 2.19 -9.58 3.34
N TRP A 210 0.88 -9.78 3.50
CA TRP A 210 0.13 -9.20 4.62
C TRP A 210 0.58 -9.73 5.98
N LEU A 211 0.86 -11.04 6.08
CA LEU A 211 1.38 -11.63 7.31
C LEU A 211 2.77 -11.10 7.66
N LYS A 212 3.63 -10.86 6.67
CA LYS A 212 4.93 -10.20 6.89
C LYS A 212 4.74 -8.77 7.39
N LYS A 213 3.89 -7.98 6.73
CA LYS A 213 3.57 -6.60 7.14
C LYS A 213 3.06 -6.57 8.58
N ARG A 214 2.08 -7.42 8.90
CA ARG A 214 1.53 -7.60 10.25
C ARG A 214 2.63 -7.92 11.26
N SER A 215 3.42 -8.96 11.01
CA SER A 215 4.46 -9.42 11.94
C SER A 215 5.49 -8.35 12.23
N VAL A 216 5.91 -7.58 11.21
CA VAL A 216 6.84 -6.46 11.38
C VAL A 216 6.22 -5.36 12.23
N ILE A 217 4.93 -5.05 12.00
CA ILE A 217 4.22 -4.02 12.76
C ILE A 217 4.04 -4.41 14.23
N GLU A 218 3.65 -5.66 14.50
CA GLU A 218 3.51 -6.16 15.87
C GLU A 218 4.85 -6.16 16.63
N GLN A 219 5.94 -6.55 15.97
CA GLN A 219 7.25 -6.68 16.62
C GLN A 219 7.98 -5.35 16.80
N LEU A 220 7.91 -4.43 15.82
CA LEU A 220 8.67 -3.19 15.86
C LEU A 220 7.88 -1.99 16.40
N TYR A 221 6.55 -2.00 16.25
CA TYR A 221 5.70 -0.82 16.46
C TYR A 221 4.49 -1.11 17.35
N ASP A 222 4.56 -2.15 18.19
CA ASP A 222 3.52 -2.55 19.14
C ASP A 222 2.14 -2.74 18.49
N GLY A 223 2.11 -3.18 17.23
CA GLY A 223 0.87 -3.49 16.53
C GLY A 223 0.04 -2.28 16.12
N LYS A 224 0.57 -1.05 16.20
CA LYS A 224 -0.23 0.17 16.04
C LYS A 224 0.48 1.30 15.31
N CYS A 225 -0.31 2.29 14.93
CA CYS A 225 0.17 3.57 14.43
C CYS A 225 0.85 4.36 15.56
N VAL A 226 2.11 4.71 15.37
CA VAL A 226 2.90 5.55 16.30
C VAL A 226 2.28 6.95 16.43
N GLY A 227 1.81 7.54 15.34
CA GLY A 227 1.28 8.91 15.33
C GLY A 227 0.03 9.10 16.20
N CYS A 228 -1.02 8.29 16.02
CA CYS A 228 -2.29 8.46 16.75
C CYS A 228 -2.57 7.40 17.82
N ASN A 229 -1.86 6.26 17.84
CA ASN A 229 -2.14 5.10 18.69
C ASN A 229 -3.56 4.48 18.56
N LYS A 230 -4.41 4.99 17.66
CA LYS A 230 -5.81 4.54 17.49
C LYS A 230 -5.95 3.40 16.47
N ILE A 231 -5.16 3.45 15.40
CA ILE A 231 -5.19 2.43 14.35
C ILE A 231 -4.22 1.31 14.70
N THR A 232 -4.72 0.08 14.70
CA THR A 232 -3.97 -1.13 15.04
C THR A 232 -4.07 -2.16 13.93
N VAL A 233 -3.23 -3.19 14.00
CA VAL A 233 -3.28 -4.37 13.13
C VAL A 233 -4.68 -5.01 13.13
N GLU A 234 -5.30 -5.12 14.30
CA GLU A 234 -6.59 -5.79 14.48
C GLU A 234 -7.74 -5.01 13.84
N ASN A 235 -7.73 -3.68 13.98
CA ASN A 235 -8.84 -2.85 13.52
C ASN A 235 -8.68 -2.40 12.05
N ASN A 236 -7.47 -2.13 11.56
CA ASN A 236 -7.25 -1.65 10.20
C ASN A 236 -5.77 -1.78 9.74
N LEU A 237 -5.25 -3.01 9.67
CA LEU A 237 -3.93 -3.30 9.08
C LEU A 237 -3.69 -2.66 7.68
N PRO A 238 -4.67 -2.62 6.76
CA PRO A 238 -4.45 -2.00 5.45
C PRO A 238 -4.01 -0.55 5.52
N ALA A 239 -4.55 0.22 6.46
CA ALA A 239 -4.24 1.63 6.63
C ALA A 239 -2.84 1.91 7.22
N LEU A 240 -2.14 0.91 7.77
CA LEU A 240 -0.81 1.13 8.35
C LEU A 240 0.27 1.19 7.26
N GLN A 241 1.13 2.20 7.29
CA GLN A 241 2.17 2.50 6.31
C GLN A 241 3.50 2.78 7.02
N PHE A 242 4.62 2.55 6.33
CA PHE A 242 5.95 2.86 6.85
C PHE A 242 6.39 4.22 6.32
N HIS A 243 6.81 5.11 7.23
CA HIS A 243 7.20 6.48 6.96
C HIS A 243 8.61 6.73 7.49
N HIS A 244 9.48 7.39 6.73
CA HIS A 244 10.81 7.76 7.21
C HIS A 244 10.69 8.86 8.25
N ARG A 245 11.35 8.72 9.41
CA ARG A 245 11.33 9.78 10.44
C ARG A 245 12.01 11.08 9.97
N SER A 246 12.97 10.97 9.07
CA SER A 246 13.73 12.09 8.50
C SER A 246 13.39 12.27 7.01
N GLU A 247 12.98 13.49 6.64
CA GLU A 247 12.71 13.88 5.25
C GLU A 247 13.92 13.69 4.33
N ARG A 248 15.14 13.89 4.86
CA ARG A 248 16.38 13.69 4.09
C ARG A 248 16.49 12.26 3.54
N LYS A 249 16.19 11.26 4.36
CA LYS A 249 16.23 9.85 3.93
C LYS A 249 15.17 9.56 2.89
N GLU A 250 14.02 10.22 2.94
CA GLU A 250 12.96 10.05 1.96
C GLU A 250 13.37 10.50 0.55
N VAL A 251 14.08 11.63 0.46
CA VAL A 251 14.56 12.17 -0.82
C VAL A 251 15.73 11.35 -1.38
N GLU A 252 16.67 10.95 -0.53
CA GLU A 252 17.88 10.24 -0.93
C GLU A 252 17.60 8.75 -1.26
N ASN A 253 16.68 8.10 -0.53
CA ASN A 253 16.47 6.66 -0.66
C ASN A 253 15.23 6.30 -1.47
N LYS A 254 15.43 5.50 -2.52
CA LYS A 254 14.36 4.81 -3.26
C LYS A 254 13.76 3.63 -2.47
N PHE A 255 13.82 3.68 -1.14
CA PHE A 255 13.35 2.63 -0.25
C PHE A 255 11.82 2.64 -0.22
N LYS A 256 11.20 1.61 -0.80
CA LYS A 256 9.74 1.50 -0.92
C LYS A 256 9.28 0.12 -0.48
N TRP A 257 8.13 0.05 0.19
CA TRP A 257 7.56 -1.22 0.69
C TRP A 257 7.47 -2.30 -0.40
N HIS A 258 7.07 -1.94 -1.63
CA HIS A 258 6.94 -2.88 -2.75
C HIS A 258 8.26 -3.60 -3.10
N LYS A 259 9.42 -3.01 -2.77
CA LYS A 259 10.74 -3.60 -3.03
C LYS A 259 11.10 -4.62 -1.96
N ILE A 260 10.79 -4.33 -0.70
CA ILE A 260 11.22 -5.14 0.44
C ILE A 260 10.23 -6.22 0.85
N LYS A 261 8.94 -6.10 0.48
CA LYS A 261 7.90 -7.08 0.86
C LYS A 261 8.20 -8.52 0.42
N LYS A 262 9.10 -8.68 -0.55
CA LYS A 262 9.61 -9.97 -1.04
C LYS A 262 10.61 -10.63 -0.06
N TYR A 263 11.33 -9.85 0.73
CA TYR A 263 12.29 -10.33 1.71
C TYR A 263 11.61 -11.07 2.87
N ASP A 264 12.39 -11.80 3.66
CA ASP A 264 11.90 -12.39 4.90
C ASP A 264 11.75 -11.32 6.00
N ILE A 265 11.02 -11.65 7.07
CA ILE A 265 10.65 -10.70 8.14
C ILE A 265 11.89 -10.09 8.82
N LYS A 266 12.96 -10.86 9.02
CA LYS A 266 14.19 -10.35 9.65
C LYS A 266 14.86 -9.32 8.76
N THR A 267 14.96 -9.61 7.47
CA THR A 267 15.55 -8.69 6.50
C THR A 267 14.70 -7.42 6.37
N ILE A 268 13.36 -7.54 6.24
CA ILE A 268 12.46 -6.37 6.22
C ILE A 268 12.67 -5.50 7.46
N SER A 269 12.71 -6.12 8.63
CA SER A 269 12.86 -5.39 9.90
C SER A 269 14.21 -4.68 9.98
N LYS A 270 15.30 -5.33 9.57
CA LYS A 270 16.63 -4.71 9.52
C LYS A 270 16.65 -3.48 8.62
N GLU A 271 16.04 -3.57 7.43
CA GLU A 271 15.98 -2.43 6.52
C GLU A 271 15.14 -1.29 7.11
N LEU A 272 13.97 -1.56 7.70
CA LEU A 272 13.15 -0.52 8.33
C LEU A 272 13.87 0.18 9.50
N ILE A 273 14.66 -0.56 10.28
CA ILE A 273 15.48 -0.01 11.37
C ILE A 273 16.59 0.88 10.80
N LYS A 274 17.32 0.39 9.79
CA LYS A 274 18.39 1.12 9.13
C LYS A 274 17.89 2.44 8.50
N GLU A 275 16.73 2.37 7.86
CA GLU A 275 16.09 3.53 7.22
C GLU A 275 15.38 4.45 8.24
N ASP A 276 15.37 4.11 9.53
CA ASP A 276 14.70 4.87 10.60
C ASP A 276 13.23 5.14 10.28
N CYS A 277 12.52 4.08 9.89
CA CYS A 277 11.10 4.13 9.58
C CYS A 277 10.23 4.00 10.84
N VAL A 278 9.11 4.71 10.86
CA VAL A 278 8.01 4.58 11.81
C VAL A 278 6.75 4.05 11.13
N CYS A 279 5.84 3.44 11.90
CA CYS A 279 4.54 2.97 11.40
C CYS A 279 3.46 4.03 11.65
N LEU A 280 2.85 4.57 10.59
CA LEU A 280 1.76 5.54 10.65
C LEU A 280 0.50 4.98 9.98
N CYS A 281 -0.69 5.37 10.43
CA CYS A 281 -1.90 5.13 9.65
C CYS A 281 -1.98 6.12 8.48
N ALA A 282 -2.74 5.78 7.44
CA ALA A 282 -2.87 6.59 6.23
C ALA A 282 -3.27 8.05 6.52
N ASN A 283 -4.14 8.31 7.50
CA ASN A 283 -4.49 9.68 7.87
C ASN A 283 -3.32 10.42 8.55
N CYS A 284 -2.58 9.77 9.46
CA CYS A 284 -1.39 10.37 10.09
C CYS A 284 -0.29 10.60 9.05
N HIS A 285 -0.07 9.63 8.16
CA HIS A 285 0.93 9.72 7.10
C HIS A 285 0.65 10.92 6.19
N LYS A 286 -0.57 11.04 5.67
CA LYS A 286 -1.00 12.22 4.88
C LYS A 286 -0.87 13.53 5.64
N THR A 287 -1.16 13.54 6.95
CA THR A 287 -1.03 14.75 7.77
C THR A 287 0.42 15.19 7.90
N VAL A 288 1.37 14.27 8.06
CA VAL A 288 2.79 14.61 8.14
C VAL A 288 3.28 15.21 6.82
N HIS A 289 2.90 14.60 5.69
CA HIS A 289 3.25 15.10 4.35
C HIS A 289 2.44 16.32 3.91
N PHE A 290 1.39 16.69 4.63
CA PHE A 290 0.61 17.88 4.32
C PHE A 290 1.48 19.12 4.55
N LYS A 291 1.92 19.73 3.46
CA LYS A 291 2.72 20.96 3.48
C LYS A 291 1.90 22.08 4.10
N ASN A 292 2.56 22.90 4.92
CA ASN A 292 1.92 24.04 5.54
C ASN A 292 1.65 25.08 4.45
N PHE A 293 0.42 25.16 3.95
CA PHE A 293 0.01 26.33 3.18
C PHE A 293 0.15 27.58 4.06
N LYS A 294 0.54 28.71 3.47
CA LYS A 294 0.61 29.97 4.23
C LYS A 294 -0.81 30.32 4.66
N LEU A 295 -0.96 30.94 5.84
CA LEU A 295 -2.27 31.34 6.38
C LEU A 295 -3.08 32.18 5.38
N SER A 296 -2.40 33.03 4.60
CA SER A 296 -2.99 33.82 3.51
C SER A 296 -3.71 32.99 2.46
N ASP A 297 -3.27 31.74 2.27
CA ASP A 297 -3.67 30.89 1.16
C ASP A 297 -4.94 30.08 1.48
N ILE A 298 -5.35 30.04 2.75
CA ILE A 298 -6.47 29.22 3.24
C ILE A 298 -7.52 30.04 4.02
N SER A 299 -7.61 31.35 3.78
CA SER A 299 -8.63 32.19 4.44
C SER A 299 -10.05 31.64 4.28
N ILE A 300 -10.31 30.91 3.19
CA ILE A 300 -11.59 30.24 2.87
C ILE A 300 -11.97 29.15 3.88
N LEU A 301 -11.01 28.48 4.54
CA LEU A 301 -11.31 27.43 5.53
C LEU A 301 -11.44 27.97 6.96
N GLY A 302 -11.17 29.26 7.16
CA GLY A 302 -11.15 29.88 8.48
C GLY A 302 -9.89 29.53 9.29
N ASN A 303 -9.56 30.40 10.25
CA ASN A 303 -8.38 30.24 11.11
C ASN A 303 -8.44 28.98 11.99
N ASP A 304 -9.65 28.52 12.32
CA ASP A 304 -9.86 27.35 13.17
C ASP A 304 -9.37 26.06 12.50
N TYR A 305 -9.60 25.88 11.20
CA TYR A 305 -9.17 24.69 10.46
C TYR A 305 -7.65 24.51 10.52
N LYS A 306 -6.90 25.57 10.20
CA LYS A 306 -5.43 25.50 10.20
C LYS A 306 -4.90 25.17 11.59
N ARG A 307 -5.40 25.86 12.62
CA ARG A 307 -4.99 25.61 14.01
C ARG A 307 -5.21 24.16 14.41
N GLU A 308 -6.33 23.56 14.00
CA GLU A 308 -6.63 22.16 14.31
C GLU A 308 -5.72 21.17 13.58
N VAL A 309 -5.43 21.42 12.30
CA VAL A 309 -4.47 20.61 11.53
C VAL A 309 -3.07 20.72 12.13
N ASP A 310 -2.62 21.92 12.47
CA ASP A 310 -1.30 22.17 13.07
C ASP A 310 -1.19 21.49 14.45
N ASN A 311 -2.22 21.61 15.30
CA ASN A 311 -2.26 20.92 16.60
C ASN A 311 -2.21 19.39 16.44
N TYR A 312 -2.94 18.85 15.47
CA TYR A 312 -2.94 17.41 15.20
C TYR A 312 -1.60 16.94 14.65
N LYS A 313 -1.01 17.67 13.70
CA LYS A 313 0.31 17.41 13.12
C LYS A 313 1.39 17.46 14.19
N TYR A 314 1.36 18.46 15.06
CA TYR A 314 2.27 18.60 16.20
C TYR A 314 2.16 17.38 17.14
N GLY A 315 0.94 16.97 17.51
CA GLY A 315 0.72 15.77 18.32
C GLY A 315 1.30 14.49 17.69
N ILE A 316 1.14 14.31 16.38
CA ILE A 316 1.75 13.19 15.64
C ILE A 316 3.27 13.27 15.70
N GLN A 317 3.86 14.44 15.43
CA GLN A 317 5.31 14.63 15.43
C GLN A 317 5.93 14.39 16.81
N GLN A 318 5.28 14.85 17.88
CA GLN A 318 5.71 14.57 19.25
C GLN A 318 5.72 13.06 19.54
N ASN A 319 4.70 12.33 19.10
CA ASN A 319 4.65 10.88 19.28
C ASN A 319 5.72 10.15 18.45
N ILE A 320 6.00 10.61 17.22
CA ILE A 320 7.09 10.07 16.38
C ILE A 320 8.45 10.29 17.04
N GLN A 321 8.71 11.49 17.56
CA GLN A 321 9.98 11.85 18.22
C GLN A 321 10.21 11.04 19.50
N LYS A 322 9.17 10.87 20.31
CA LYS A 322 9.22 10.09 21.57
C LYS A 322 9.23 8.57 21.35
N PHE A 323 8.96 8.11 20.14
CA PHE A 323 8.91 6.69 19.85
C PHE A 323 10.31 6.09 19.78
N GLU A 324 10.59 5.16 20.69
CA GLU A 324 11.81 4.37 20.70
C GLU A 324 11.55 3.02 20.03
N LEU A 325 12.31 2.73 18.99
CA LEU A 325 12.17 1.47 18.26
C LEU A 325 12.75 0.33 19.10
N LYS A 326 11.92 -0.68 19.38
CA LYS A 326 12.33 -1.86 20.15
C LYS A 326 13.30 -2.71 19.35
N LEU A 327 14.59 -2.67 19.72
CA LEU A 327 15.64 -3.53 19.16
C LEU A 327 15.56 -4.97 19.71
N THR A 328 14.36 -5.54 19.78
CA THR A 328 14.17 -6.94 20.17
C THR A 328 14.61 -7.88 19.06
N ALA A 329 15.02 -9.09 19.42
CA ALA A 329 15.34 -10.13 18.44
C ALA A 329 14.11 -10.43 17.57
N VAL A 330 14.15 -9.97 16.32
CA VAL A 330 13.05 -10.15 15.36
C VAL A 330 12.88 -11.64 15.08
N ASN A 331 11.69 -12.16 15.39
CA ASN A 331 11.31 -13.53 15.06
C ASN A 331 10.74 -13.58 13.63
N ASN A 332 11.01 -14.69 12.93
CA ASN A 332 10.39 -14.98 11.65
C ASN A 332 9.42 -16.16 11.81
N PRO A 333 8.15 -15.89 12.19
CA PRO A 333 7.16 -16.95 12.42
C PRO A 333 6.78 -17.70 11.14
N LEU A 334 7.08 -17.13 9.96
CA LEU A 334 6.83 -17.76 8.67
C LEU A 334 7.98 -18.69 8.23
N GLY A 335 8.99 -18.90 9.08
CA GLY A 335 10.11 -19.81 8.84
C GLY A 335 11.09 -19.29 7.79
N LYS A 336 11.90 -20.18 7.20
CA LYS A 336 12.71 -19.80 6.03
C LYS A 336 11.75 -19.28 4.97
N GLY A 337 11.92 -18.01 4.58
CA GLY A 337 10.90 -17.29 3.82
C GLY A 337 10.42 -18.10 2.62
N TYR A 338 9.13 -17.97 2.29
CA TYR A 338 8.57 -18.43 1.02
C TYR A 338 9.32 -17.75 -0.11
N GLY A 339 10.45 -18.35 -0.49
CA GLY A 339 11.25 -17.84 -1.57
C GLY A 339 10.38 -17.92 -2.80
N TYR A 340 10.27 -16.79 -3.52
CA TYR A 340 9.85 -16.77 -4.91
C TYR A 340 10.70 -17.72 -5.80
N GLY A 341 11.74 -18.33 -5.22
CA GLY A 341 12.58 -19.37 -5.78
C GLY A 341 12.54 -20.71 -5.05
N GLU A 342 11.45 -21.14 -4.40
CA GLU A 342 11.24 -22.59 -4.10
C GLU A 342 10.32 -23.27 -5.11
N ALA A 343 9.81 -22.52 -6.09
CA ALA A 343 9.02 -23.10 -7.18
C ALA A 343 9.74 -24.31 -7.80
N TRP A 344 11.08 -24.27 -7.94
CA TRP A 344 11.88 -25.38 -8.44
C TRP A 344 11.67 -26.70 -7.68
N LYS A 345 11.32 -26.70 -6.39
CA LYS A 345 11.03 -27.92 -5.62
C LYS A 345 9.85 -28.68 -6.20
N LYS A 346 8.78 -27.97 -6.56
CA LYS A 346 7.63 -28.55 -7.27
C LYS A 346 8.10 -29.16 -8.59
N TYR A 347 8.90 -28.44 -9.37
CA TYR A 347 9.42 -28.97 -10.63
C TYR A 347 10.28 -30.22 -10.41
N LEU A 348 11.09 -30.26 -9.36
CA LEU A 348 11.89 -31.42 -8.98
C LEU A 348 11.03 -32.64 -8.66
N LEU A 349 9.98 -32.48 -7.85
CA LEU A 349 9.01 -33.54 -7.53
C LEU A 349 8.32 -34.08 -8.79
N HIS A 350 7.86 -33.20 -9.68
CA HIS A 350 7.22 -33.62 -10.93
C HIS A 350 8.22 -34.29 -11.90
N ILE A 351 9.47 -33.84 -11.96
CA ILE A 351 10.54 -34.52 -12.73
C ILE A 351 10.84 -35.89 -12.13
N SER A 352 10.87 -36.02 -10.80
CA SER A 352 11.06 -37.29 -10.11
C SER A 352 9.96 -38.29 -10.43
N LYS A 353 8.70 -37.86 -10.33
CA LYS A 353 7.53 -38.66 -10.73
C LYS A 353 7.60 -39.09 -12.20
N LEU A 354 7.87 -38.16 -13.13
CA LEU A 354 7.99 -38.50 -14.55
C LEU A 354 9.15 -39.46 -14.82
N SER A 355 10.24 -39.36 -14.05
CA SER A 355 11.38 -40.27 -14.15
C SER A 355 11.04 -41.68 -13.69
N THR A 356 10.25 -41.83 -12.61
CA THR A 356 9.81 -43.15 -12.13
C THR A 356 8.82 -43.82 -13.08
N GLU A 357 8.09 -43.04 -13.87
CA GLU A 357 7.19 -43.54 -14.92
C GLU A 357 7.93 -44.00 -16.20
N GLY A 358 9.27 -43.94 -16.22
CA GLY A 358 10.08 -44.30 -17.39
C GLY A 358 9.91 -43.36 -18.60
N LYS A 359 9.26 -42.20 -18.42
CA LYS A 359 8.97 -41.27 -19.51
C LYS A 359 10.20 -40.47 -19.89
N ARG A 360 10.38 -40.26 -21.20
CA ARG A 360 11.35 -39.27 -21.71
C ARG A 360 10.87 -37.86 -21.33
N ILE A 361 11.58 -37.20 -20.42
CA ILE A 361 11.15 -35.92 -19.84
C ILE A 361 11.59 -34.77 -20.74
N LYS A 362 10.62 -34.04 -21.31
CA LYS A 362 10.82 -32.75 -21.99
C LYS A 362 10.18 -31.63 -21.18
N THR A 363 10.55 -30.38 -21.49
CA THR A 363 9.96 -29.17 -20.90
C THR A 363 8.43 -29.17 -20.97
N LEU A 364 7.86 -29.64 -22.09
CA LEU A 364 6.40 -29.72 -22.27
C LEU A 364 5.75 -30.74 -21.31
N ASN A 365 6.40 -31.88 -21.05
CA ASN A 365 5.89 -32.86 -20.09
C ASN A 365 5.84 -32.28 -18.69
N ILE A 366 6.88 -31.53 -18.30
CA ILE A 366 6.94 -30.86 -17.00
C ILE A 366 5.88 -29.75 -16.93
N ALA A 367 5.73 -28.95 -17.99
CA ALA A 367 4.71 -27.89 -18.07
C ALA A 367 3.30 -28.46 -17.82
N LYS A 368 2.95 -29.53 -18.55
CA LYS A 368 1.68 -30.26 -18.40
C LYS A 368 1.53 -30.84 -17.00
N SER A 369 2.57 -31.48 -16.48
CA SER A 369 2.55 -32.12 -15.15
C SER A 369 2.37 -31.09 -14.03
N VAL A 370 3.01 -29.94 -14.12
CA VAL A 370 2.95 -28.85 -13.12
C VAL A 370 1.69 -27.97 -13.29
N GLY A 371 1.00 -28.06 -14.43
CA GLY A 371 -0.15 -27.24 -14.78
C GLY A 371 0.23 -25.78 -15.05
N VAL A 372 1.22 -25.55 -15.91
CA VAL A 372 1.71 -24.20 -16.28
C VAL A 372 2.05 -24.11 -17.76
N ASN A 373 2.10 -22.88 -18.30
CA ASN A 373 2.68 -22.62 -19.60
C ASN A 373 4.16 -23.02 -19.66
N SER A 374 4.61 -23.59 -20.78
CA SER A 374 5.98 -24.04 -21.00
C SER A 374 7.03 -22.92 -20.84
N ARG A 375 6.68 -21.66 -21.15
CA ARG A 375 7.55 -20.48 -20.94
C ARG A 375 7.96 -20.33 -19.47
N ASN A 376 7.05 -20.60 -18.53
CA ASN A 376 7.28 -20.47 -17.09
C ASN A 376 8.16 -21.60 -16.50
N VAL A 377 8.37 -22.68 -17.25
CA VAL A 377 9.19 -23.82 -16.83
C VAL A 377 10.68 -23.51 -16.90
N ARG A 378 11.11 -22.71 -17.89
CA ARG A 378 12.53 -22.49 -18.22
C ARG A 378 13.34 -21.96 -17.04
N LYS A 379 12.82 -20.96 -16.32
CA LYS A 379 13.48 -20.38 -15.15
C LYS A 379 13.74 -21.42 -14.07
N ASN A 380 12.76 -22.27 -13.78
CA ASN A 380 12.89 -23.31 -12.76
C ASN A 380 13.81 -24.44 -13.20
N ILE A 381 13.79 -24.84 -14.47
CA ILE A 381 14.76 -25.80 -15.02
C ILE A 381 16.19 -25.28 -14.88
N LEU A 382 16.44 -24.01 -15.21
CA LEU A 382 17.78 -23.41 -15.06
C LEU A 382 18.24 -23.43 -13.60
N ILE A 383 17.34 -23.13 -12.65
CA ILE A 383 17.65 -23.22 -11.21
C ILE A 383 17.99 -24.68 -10.82
N LEU A 384 17.21 -25.66 -11.27
CA LEU A 384 17.47 -27.09 -11.00
C LEU A 384 18.80 -27.56 -11.59
N LEU A 385 19.10 -27.11 -12.81
CA LEU A 385 20.35 -27.41 -13.52
C LEU A 385 21.54 -26.82 -12.74
N ASN A 386 21.48 -25.54 -12.39
CA ASN A 386 22.54 -24.85 -11.63
C ASN A 386 22.75 -25.47 -10.24
N LYS A 387 21.72 -26.05 -9.63
CA LYS A 387 21.83 -26.78 -8.36
C LYS A 387 22.39 -28.20 -8.52
N GLY A 388 22.53 -28.69 -9.75
CA GLY A 388 22.98 -30.04 -10.07
C GLY A 388 21.93 -31.12 -9.79
N PHE A 389 20.64 -30.76 -9.69
CA PHE A 389 19.56 -31.71 -9.46
C PHE A 389 19.08 -32.39 -10.74
N ILE A 390 19.26 -31.74 -11.87
CA ILE A 390 18.97 -32.30 -13.18
C ILE A 390 20.17 -32.09 -14.10
N ARG A 391 20.23 -32.89 -15.17
CA ARG A 391 21.07 -32.66 -16.34
C ARG A 391 20.20 -32.63 -17.59
N ILE A 392 20.67 -31.98 -18.64
CA ILE A 392 19.95 -31.86 -19.91
C ILE A 392 20.88 -32.37 -21.02
N ASP A 393 20.42 -33.36 -21.78
CA ASP A 393 21.15 -33.86 -22.95
C ASP A 393 20.44 -33.48 -24.24
N GLY A 394 21.21 -33.29 -25.31
CA GLY A 394 20.73 -32.97 -26.65
C GLY A 394 20.63 -31.47 -26.93
N GLU A 395 20.51 -31.14 -28.21
CA GLU A 395 20.49 -29.75 -28.69
C GLU A 395 19.09 -29.28 -29.07
N ASN A 396 18.90 -27.96 -29.05
CA ASN A 396 17.70 -27.28 -29.53
C ASN A 396 16.40 -27.89 -28.97
N ASN A 397 15.50 -28.33 -29.86
CA ASN A 397 14.17 -28.85 -29.52
C ASN A 397 14.18 -30.32 -29.07
N ASN A 398 15.34 -31.00 -29.10
CA ASN A 398 15.46 -32.42 -28.74
C ASN A 398 16.01 -32.64 -27.32
N ARG A 399 16.05 -31.58 -26.50
CA ARG A 399 16.53 -31.62 -25.11
C ARG A 399 15.73 -32.61 -24.26
N THR A 400 16.45 -33.51 -23.61
CA THR A 400 15.91 -34.49 -22.67
C THR A 400 16.45 -34.20 -21.27
N ILE A 401 15.55 -34.17 -20.29
CA ILE A 401 15.88 -33.82 -18.91
C ILE A 401 16.01 -35.11 -18.11
N TYR A 402 17.11 -35.25 -17.37
CA TYR A 402 17.34 -36.39 -16.50
C TYR A 402 17.53 -35.93 -15.06
N LEU A 403 16.95 -36.67 -14.13
CA LEU A 403 17.17 -36.48 -12.71
C LEU A 403 18.54 -37.04 -12.33
N THR A 404 19.37 -36.23 -11.66
CA THR A 404 20.68 -36.70 -11.16
C THR A 404 20.50 -37.51 -9.86
N LYS A 405 21.56 -38.18 -9.38
CA LYS A 405 21.56 -38.82 -8.06
C LYS A 405 21.20 -37.82 -6.95
N LYS A 406 21.85 -36.66 -6.96
CA LYS A 406 21.59 -35.54 -6.04
C LYS A 406 20.13 -35.08 -6.11
N GLY A 407 19.57 -34.97 -7.32
CA GLY A 407 18.16 -34.60 -7.50
C GLY A 407 17.18 -35.62 -6.91
N ARG A 408 17.47 -36.93 -7.04
CA ARG A 408 16.67 -38.00 -6.42
C ARG A 408 16.70 -37.93 -4.89
N GLU A 409 17.89 -37.82 -4.32
CA GLU A 409 18.06 -37.70 -2.87
C GLU A 409 17.31 -36.49 -2.32
N GLU A 410 17.42 -35.36 -3.00
CA GLU A 410 16.72 -34.14 -2.60
C GLU A 410 15.20 -34.25 -2.76
N SER A 411 14.71 -34.88 -3.83
CA SER A 411 13.26 -35.11 -4.00
C SER A 411 12.68 -36.04 -2.94
N ASN A 412 13.48 -36.98 -2.41
CA ASN A 412 13.01 -37.93 -1.38
C ASN A 412 12.94 -37.30 0.02
N LYS A 413 13.57 -36.14 0.24
CA LYS A 413 13.49 -35.39 1.50
C LYS A 413 12.27 -34.47 1.58
N MET A 414 11.64 -34.20 0.44
CA MET A 414 10.47 -33.32 0.30
C MET A 414 9.19 -34.14 0.37
#